data_AF-A0A9D9D178-F1
#
_entry.id   AF-A0A9D9D178-F1
#
_cell.length_a   1.000
_cell.length_b   1.000
_cell.length_c   1.000
_cell.angle_alpha   90.00
_cell.angle_beta   90.00
_cell.angle_gamma   90.00
#
_symmetry.space_group_name_H-M   'P 1'
#
loop_
_entity.id
_entity.type
_entity.pdbx_description
1 polymer ?
#
loop_
_entity_poly.entity_id
_entity_poly.type
_entity_poly.pdbx_seq_one_letter_code
_entity_poly.pdbx_strand_id
1 'polypeptide(L)'
;TAEAILRAGLKPVFVDVSESTFNIDAKTFEAAITPNTKAAIIVHLFGQSAVMESIMKVANKHSVTIIEDFCQSFGAECEMAGKPKKVGAIGKIGCTSFFPSKNLGCFGDGGAIFTDDDTIADNARAFANHGMRVKYTYDSVGINSRLDAMQAGILNVKIKHVDSYLDCRRKAAAKYKEKLADVDEIIIPTEQNGCRHTYNQFTIRVKDGRRDELKTYLEENGIPSMIYYPYPIHQQKAYLESPHRVAGSLTNTENLCKEVLSLPMHTELEDGIIETIASTIKDFFKK
;
A
#
# COMPACT_ATOMS: atom_id res chain seq x y z
N THR A 1 -8.14 5.20 -0.31
CA THR A 1 -8.13 5.24 -1.80
C THR A 1 -9.52 5.47 -2.40
N ALA A 2 -10.48 4.55 -2.29
CA ALA A 2 -11.79 4.70 -2.94
C ALA A 2 -12.63 5.89 -2.44
N GLU A 3 -12.56 6.19 -1.15
CA GLU A 3 -13.18 7.40 -0.58
C GLU A 3 -12.75 8.68 -1.31
N ALA A 4 -11.46 8.83 -1.63
CA ALA A 4 -10.96 10.01 -2.33
C ALA A 4 -11.58 10.16 -3.74
N ILE A 5 -11.84 9.04 -4.41
CA ILE A 5 -12.51 9.02 -5.73
C ILE A 5 -13.95 9.51 -5.59
N LEU A 6 -14.69 8.97 -4.62
CA LEU A 6 -16.08 9.38 -4.36
C LEU A 6 -16.19 10.85 -3.96
N ARG A 7 -15.28 11.32 -3.09
CA ARG A 7 -15.22 12.74 -2.68
C ARG A 7 -14.88 13.69 -3.83
N ALA A 8 -14.19 13.20 -4.87
CA ALA A 8 -13.98 13.95 -6.11
C ALA A 8 -15.19 13.92 -7.06
N GLY A 9 -16.31 13.31 -6.66
CA GLY A 9 -17.50 13.15 -7.50
C GLY A 9 -17.32 12.11 -8.62
N LEU A 10 -16.28 11.28 -8.53
CA LEU A 10 -15.97 10.26 -9.52
C LEU A 10 -16.51 8.89 -9.08
N LYS A 11 -16.68 8.00 -10.07
CA LYS A 11 -17.14 6.62 -9.84
C LYS A 11 -15.94 5.66 -9.75
N PRO A 12 -15.62 5.08 -8.57
CA PRO A 12 -14.59 4.05 -8.48
C PRO A 12 -14.96 2.81 -9.29
N VAL A 13 -13.94 2.25 -9.95
CA VAL A 13 -13.99 0.93 -10.58
C VAL A 13 -13.05 0.02 -9.82
N PHE A 14 -13.60 -0.99 -9.17
CA PHE A 14 -12.80 -2.01 -8.48
C PHE A 14 -12.36 -3.08 -9.47
N VAL A 15 -11.09 -3.46 -9.35
CA VAL A 15 -10.41 -4.45 -10.17
C VAL A 15 -9.69 -5.40 -9.24
N ASP A 16 -9.71 -6.69 -9.55
CA ASP A 16 -9.08 -7.69 -8.71
C ASP A 16 -7.55 -7.58 -8.71
N VAL A 17 -6.95 -8.17 -7.68
CA VAL A 17 -5.50 -8.17 -7.45
C VAL A 17 -4.91 -9.57 -7.63
N SER A 18 -3.60 -9.64 -7.78
CA SER A 18 -2.88 -10.92 -7.67
C SER A 18 -2.85 -11.40 -6.23
N GLU A 19 -3.17 -12.67 -5.97
CA GLU A 19 -3.07 -13.22 -4.62
C GLU A 19 -1.62 -13.36 -4.13
N SER A 20 -0.63 -13.39 -5.02
CA SER A 20 0.78 -13.52 -4.64
C SER A 20 1.42 -12.21 -4.23
N THR A 21 0.87 -11.08 -4.69
CA THR A 21 1.51 -9.76 -4.53
C THR A 21 0.58 -8.69 -3.99
N PHE A 22 -0.71 -9.01 -3.85
CA PHE A 22 -1.78 -8.14 -3.34
C PHE A 22 -1.98 -6.84 -4.13
N ASN A 23 -1.37 -6.74 -5.32
CA ASN A 23 -1.39 -5.59 -6.19
C ASN A 23 -2.14 -5.94 -7.49
N ILE A 24 -2.71 -4.92 -8.12
CA ILE A 24 -3.28 -5.01 -9.46
C ILE A 24 -2.19 -5.39 -10.49
N ASP A 25 -2.56 -6.11 -11.54
CA ASP A 25 -1.68 -6.41 -12.67
C ASP A 25 -2.18 -5.76 -13.96
N ALA A 26 -1.33 -5.74 -14.99
CA ALA A 26 -1.65 -5.08 -16.26
C ALA A 26 -2.85 -5.71 -16.99
N LYS A 27 -3.09 -7.02 -16.82
CA LYS A 27 -4.19 -7.72 -17.49
C LYS A 27 -5.52 -7.35 -16.84
N THR A 28 -5.62 -7.40 -15.52
CA THR A 28 -6.83 -7.01 -14.80
C THR A 28 -7.09 -5.51 -14.97
N PHE A 29 -6.03 -4.69 -14.95
CA PHE A 29 -6.11 -3.27 -15.25
C PHE A 29 -6.67 -2.98 -16.65
N GLU A 30 -6.09 -3.56 -17.71
CA GLU A 30 -6.53 -3.31 -19.09
C GLU A 30 -7.99 -3.71 -19.31
N ALA A 31 -8.41 -4.86 -18.76
CA ALA A 31 -9.78 -5.36 -18.87
C ALA A 31 -10.82 -4.43 -18.20
N ALA A 32 -10.41 -3.59 -17.25
CA ALA A 32 -11.30 -2.68 -16.55
C ALA A 32 -11.49 -1.33 -17.27
N ILE A 33 -10.67 -1.01 -18.27
CA ILE A 33 -10.70 0.27 -18.97
C ILE A 33 -11.96 0.37 -19.85
N THR A 34 -12.57 1.56 -19.85
CA THR A 34 -13.71 1.94 -20.68
C THR A 34 -13.48 3.33 -21.27
N PRO A 35 -14.28 3.79 -22.25
CA PRO A 35 -14.18 5.17 -22.75
C PRO A 35 -14.35 6.25 -21.66
N ASN A 36 -14.97 5.91 -20.53
CA ASN A 36 -15.17 6.80 -19.39
C ASN A 36 -14.00 6.79 -18.39
N THR A 37 -13.03 5.88 -18.54
CA THR A 37 -11.87 5.81 -17.64
C THR A 37 -10.95 7.00 -17.88
N LYS A 38 -10.68 7.79 -16.82
CA LYS A 38 -9.80 8.97 -16.89
C LYS A 38 -8.46 8.77 -16.18
N ALA A 39 -8.51 8.12 -15.03
CA ALA A 39 -7.33 7.83 -14.23
C ALA A 39 -7.47 6.46 -13.57
N ALA A 40 -6.33 5.88 -13.17
CA ALA A 40 -6.27 4.71 -12.31
C ALA A 40 -5.36 5.03 -11.11
N ILE A 41 -5.82 4.63 -9.92
CA ILE A 41 -5.01 4.72 -8.70
C ILE A 41 -4.36 3.35 -8.47
N ILE A 42 -3.05 3.29 -8.64
CA ILE A 42 -2.27 2.07 -8.45
C ILE A 42 -1.73 2.06 -7.03
N VAL A 43 -2.29 1.17 -6.21
CA VAL A 43 -1.82 0.97 -4.83
C VAL A 43 -0.59 0.08 -4.84
N HIS A 44 0.40 0.42 -4.03
CA HIS A 44 1.60 -0.37 -3.76
C HIS A 44 1.51 -0.95 -2.35
N LEU A 45 0.78 -2.06 -2.23
CA LEU A 45 0.31 -2.58 -0.96
C LEU A 45 1.44 -3.26 -0.16
N PHE A 46 1.42 -3.09 1.16
CA PHE A 46 2.33 -3.70 2.14
C PHE A 46 3.83 -3.44 1.96
N GLY A 47 4.20 -2.57 1.03
CA GLY A 47 5.58 -2.26 0.70
C GLY A 47 6.08 -2.86 -0.59
N GLN A 48 5.24 -3.62 -1.31
CA GLN A 48 5.54 -4.11 -2.66
C GLN A 48 5.04 -3.10 -3.69
N SER A 49 5.86 -2.80 -4.69
CA SER A 49 5.39 -2.17 -5.91
C SER A 49 4.41 -3.08 -6.68
N ALA A 50 3.49 -2.47 -7.43
CA ALA A 50 2.88 -3.16 -8.56
C ALA A 50 3.91 -3.24 -9.71
N VAL A 51 3.70 -4.09 -10.71
CA VAL A 51 4.59 -4.13 -11.89
C VAL A 51 4.31 -2.90 -12.77
N MET A 52 4.94 -1.78 -12.43
CA MET A 52 4.61 -0.49 -13.03
C MET A 52 4.97 -0.42 -14.50
N GLU A 53 5.99 -1.14 -14.98
CA GLU A 53 6.35 -1.11 -16.39
C GLU A 53 5.22 -1.61 -17.30
N SER A 54 4.57 -2.73 -16.94
CA SER A 54 3.46 -3.28 -17.71
C SER A 54 2.19 -2.44 -17.57
N ILE A 55 1.93 -1.91 -16.37
CA ILE A 55 0.80 -1.02 -16.10
C ILE A 55 0.94 0.29 -16.90
N MET A 56 2.13 0.90 -16.93
CA MET A 56 2.37 2.13 -17.70
C MET A 56 2.22 1.91 -19.21
N LYS A 57 2.64 0.74 -19.74
CA LYS A 57 2.42 0.39 -21.15
C LYS A 57 0.93 0.38 -21.50
N VAL A 58 0.09 -0.25 -20.66
CA VAL A 58 -1.37 -0.25 -20.82
C VAL A 58 -1.95 1.16 -20.67
N ALA A 59 -1.52 1.90 -19.65
CA ALA A 59 -2.02 3.24 -19.38
C ALA A 59 -1.78 4.19 -20.56
N ASN A 60 -0.56 4.16 -21.12
CA ASN A 60 -0.19 4.97 -22.27
C ASN A 60 -0.98 4.60 -23.53
N LYS A 61 -1.17 3.29 -23.79
CA LYS A 61 -1.98 2.80 -24.92
C LYS A 61 -3.42 3.33 -24.88
N HIS A 62 -3.99 3.45 -23.68
CA HIS A 62 -5.38 3.87 -23.47
C HIS A 62 -5.53 5.33 -23.02
N SER A 63 -4.44 6.10 -22.96
CA SER A 63 -4.42 7.48 -22.47
C SER A 63 -5.04 7.65 -21.07
N VAL A 64 -4.78 6.69 -20.17
CA VAL A 64 -5.25 6.71 -18.78
C VAL A 64 -4.16 7.31 -17.88
N THR A 65 -4.52 8.31 -17.06
CA THR A 65 -3.57 8.91 -16.11
C THR A 65 -3.31 7.97 -14.93
N ILE A 66 -2.06 7.74 -14.59
CA ILE A 66 -1.68 6.93 -13.42
C ILE A 66 -1.41 7.82 -12.21
N ILE A 67 -2.09 7.51 -11.11
CA ILE A 67 -1.85 8.07 -9.78
C ILE A 67 -1.36 6.92 -8.90
N GLU A 68 -0.19 7.05 -8.28
CA GLU A 68 0.37 6.05 -7.38
C GLU A 68 -0.09 6.32 -5.94
N ASP A 69 -0.67 5.32 -5.29
CA ASP A 69 -0.89 5.29 -3.84
C ASP A 69 0.24 4.46 -3.22
N PHE A 70 1.27 5.17 -2.75
CA PHE A 70 2.48 4.58 -2.19
C PHE A 70 2.56 4.76 -0.67
N CYS A 71 1.41 4.96 -0.02
CA CYS A 71 1.30 5.17 1.43
C CYS A 71 1.88 4.02 2.28
N GLN A 72 2.05 2.83 1.72
CA GLN A 72 2.61 1.65 2.40
C GLN A 72 3.95 1.21 1.80
N SER A 73 4.51 1.96 0.85
CA SER A 73 5.67 1.53 0.07
C SER A 73 6.70 2.64 -0.13
N PHE A 74 6.76 3.60 0.80
CA PHE A 74 7.78 4.63 0.80
C PHE A 74 9.18 3.98 0.77
N GLY A 75 9.94 4.29 -0.29
CA GLY A 75 11.27 3.74 -0.57
C GLY A 75 11.30 2.49 -1.45
N ALA A 76 10.15 1.90 -1.79
CA ALA A 76 10.07 0.76 -2.71
C ALA A 76 10.46 1.16 -4.13
N GLU A 77 10.88 0.17 -4.92
CA GLU A 77 11.32 0.37 -6.30
C GLU A 77 10.61 -0.60 -7.24
N CYS A 78 10.51 -0.18 -8.49
CA CYS A 78 10.10 -0.98 -9.63
C CYS A 78 11.09 -0.75 -10.77
N GLU A 79 11.45 -1.80 -11.48
CA GLU A 79 12.28 -1.73 -12.68
C GLU A 79 11.48 -1.08 -13.81
N MET A 80 12.06 -0.02 -14.38
CA MET A 80 11.51 0.73 -15.50
C MET A 80 12.62 0.86 -16.54
N ALA A 81 12.41 0.30 -17.75
CA ALA A 81 13.41 0.32 -18.82
C ALA A 81 14.80 -0.20 -18.36
N GLY A 82 14.82 -1.29 -17.58
CA GLY A 82 16.03 -1.94 -17.09
C GLY A 82 16.75 -1.21 -15.94
N LYS A 83 16.11 -0.21 -15.31
CA LYS A 83 16.69 0.53 -14.16
C LYS A 83 15.70 0.61 -13.01
N PRO A 84 16.16 0.55 -11.75
CA PRO A 84 15.28 0.75 -10.60
C PRO A 84 14.77 2.20 -10.57
N LYS A 85 13.46 2.36 -10.36
CA LYS A 85 12.81 3.66 -10.16
C LYS A 85 11.96 3.59 -8.89
N LYS A 86 12.04 4.62 -8.04
CA LYS A 86 11.24 4.71 -6.82
C LYS A 86 9.75 4.83 -7.16
N VAL A 87 8.91 4.07 -6.48
CA VAL A 87 7.44 4.22 -6.59
C VAL A 87 7.00 5.56 -6.00
N GLY A 88 5.91 6.11 -6.53
CA GLY A 88 5.47 7.47 -6.28
C GLY A 88 6.09 8.52 -7.21
N ALA A 89 7.04 8.13 -8.06
CA ALA A 89 7.67 8.97 -9.07
C ALA A 89 7.57 8.37 -10.50
N ILE A 90 6.77 7.32 -10.70
CA ILE A 90 6.64 6.60 -11.97
C ILE A 90 5.42 7.10 -12.75
N GLY A 91 4.28 7.22 -12.08
CA GLY A 91 3.04 7.77 -12.61
C GLY A 91 3.08 9.29 -12.69
N LYS A 92 1.93 9.89 -13.03
CA LYS A 92 1.81 11.35 -13.14
C LYS A 92 1.81 12.04 -11.77
N ILE A 93 1.25 11.35 -10.78
CA ILE A 93 1.11 11.83 -9.41
C ILE A 93 1.39 10.67 -8.47
N GLY A 94 2.22 10.87 -7.45
CA GLY A 94 2.36 9.95 -6.32
C GLY A 94 1.74 10.55 -5.05
N CYS A 95 1.08 9.74 -4.25
CA CYS A 95 0.51 10.12 -2.97
C CYS A 95 1.05 9.21 -1.85
N THR A 96 1.55 9.82 -0.78
CA THR A 96 1.98 9.10 0.44
C THR A 96 1.31 9.63 1.68
N SER A 97 1.30 8.78 2.71
CA SER A 97 0.90 9.10 4.06
C SER A 97 2.13 9.12 4.97
N PHE A 98 2.13 10.03 5.93
CA PHE A 98 3.09 10.12 7.02
C PHE A 98 2.44 9.78 8.36
N PHE A 99 1.31 9.04 8.35
CA PHE A 99 0.69 8.54 9.57
C PHE A 99 1.73 7.78 10.42
N PRO A 100 1.66 7.80 11.77
CA PRO A 100 2.78 7.38 12.62
C PRO A 100 3.29 5.95 12.37
N SER A 101 2.42 5.03 11.94
CA SER A 101 2.77 3.64 11.64
C SER A 101 3.37 3.39 10.24
N LYS A 102 3.49 4.42 9.38
CA LYS A 102 4.11 4.28 8.05
C LYS A 102 5.64 4.14 8.16
N ASN A 103 6.27 3.61 7.10
CA ASN A 103 7.74 3.49 7.01
C ASN A 103 8.45 4.82 7.30
N LEU A 104 7.87 5.93 6.84
CA LEU A 104 8.25 7.29 7.19
C LEU A 104 7.06 8.01 7.84
N GLY A 105 6.78 7.71 9.11
CA GLY A 105 5.73 8.39 9.88
C GLY A 105 6.20 9.63 10.63
N CYS A 106 5.34 10.63 10.81
CA CYS A 106 5.49 11.74 11.76
C CYS A 106 4.79 11.40 13.11
N PHE A 107 4.59 12.37 13.99
CA PHE A 107 3.92 12.18 15.29
C PHE A 107 2.46 12.65 15.26
N GLY A 108 1.80 12.51 14.11
CA GLY A 108 0.41 12.87 13.89
C GLY A 108 -0.03 12.47 12.49
N ASP A 109 -1.11 13.08 12.00
CA ASP A 109 -1.51 12.93 10.60
C ASP A 109 -0.61 13.76 9.68
N GLY A 110 -0.40 13.24 8.48
CA GLY A 110 0.37 13.91 7.45
C GLY A 110 0.34 13.15 6.13
N GLY A 111 0.63 13.84 5.05
CA GLY A 111 0.74 13.26 3.72
C GLY A 111 1.42 14.22 2.76
N ALA A 112 1.73 13.74 1.57
CA ALA A 112 2.32 14.54 0.50
C ALA A 112 1.93 14.01 -0.87
N ILE A 113 1.92 14.93 -1.82
CA ILE A 113 1.79 14.67 -3.25
C ILE A 113 3.15 14.89 -3.91
N PHE A 114 3.53 13.98 -4.80
CA PHE A 114 4.75 13.99 -5.59
C PHE A 114 4.36 14.09 -7.06
N THR A 115 4.99 14.99 -7.80
CA THR A 115 4.78 15.14 -9.25
C THR A 115 5.96 15.91 -9.83
N ASP A 116 6.25 15.67 -11.11
CA ASP A 116 7.21 16.43 -11.92
C ASP A 116 6.52 17.51 -12.78
N ASP A 117 5.20 17.67 -12.62
CA ASP A 117 4.40 18.65 -13.33
C ASP A 117 4.17 19.89 -12.47
N ASP A 118 4.82 21.00 -12.83
CA ASP A 118 4.70 22.28 -12.11
C ASP A 118 3.27 22.79 -12.02
N THR A 119 2.43 22.51 -13.03
CA THR A 119 1.03 22.93 -13.04
C THR A 119 0.22 22.12 -12.03
N ILE A 120 0.44 20.80 -11.94
CA ILE A 120 -0.19 19.97 -10.90
C ILE A 120 0.29 20.39 -9.52
N ALA A 121 1.60 20.61 -9.35
CA ALA A 121 2.19 20.98 -8.07
C ALA A 121 1.64 22.33 -7.57
N ASP A 122 1.51 23.32 -8.45
CA ASP A 122 0.95 24.63 -8.14
C ASP A 122 -0.53 24.55 -7.76
N ASN A 123 -1.34 23.84 -8.56
CA ASN A 123 -2.74 23.62 -8.26
C ASN A 123 -2.94 22.86 -6.94
N ALA A 124 -2.13 21.85 -6.65
CA ALA A 124 -2.20 21.09 -5.41
C ALA A 124 -1.88 21.97 -4.18
N ARG A 125 -0.83 22.81 -4.26
CA ARG A 125 -0.48 23.76 -3.20
C ARG A 125 -1.60 24.76 -2.94
N ALA A 126 -2.17 25.34 -4.00
CA ALA A 126 -3.30 26.25 -3.88
C ALA A 126 -4.51 25.52 -3.27
N PHE A 127 -4.89 24.36 -3.81
CA PHE A 127 -6.05 23.58 -3.34
C PHE A 127 -5.93 23.18 -1.86
N ALA A 128 -4.75 22.73 -1.41
CA ALA A 128 -4.48 22.41 -0.01
C ALA A 128 -4.55 23.60 0.95
N ASN A 129 -4.50 24.83 0.41
CA ASN A 129 -4.51 26.09 1.14
C ASN A 129 -5.71 26.95 0.74
N HIS A 130 -6.93 26.37 0.78
CA HIS A 130 -8.19 27.04 0.47
C HIS A 130 -8.34 27.58 -0.97
N GLY A 131 -7.47 27.16 -1.91
CA GLY A 131 -7.41 27.70 -3.27
C GLY A 131 -6.62 29.01 -3.38
N MET A 132 -5.84 29.33 -2.35
CA MET A 132 -5.15 30.61 -2.21
C MET A 132 -3.69 30.51 -2.70
N ARG A 133 -3.36 31.29 -3.73
CA ARG A 133 -1.97 31.50 -4.21
C ARG A 133 -1.33 32.76 -3.64
N VAL A 134 -2.09 33.85 -3.60
CA VAL A 134 -1.71 35.13 -2.98
C VAL A 134 -2.60 35.37 -1.77
N LYS A 135 -2.05 35.93 -0.70
CA LYS A 135 -2.75 36.09 0.57
C LYS A 135 -4.07 36.85 0.37
N TYR A 136 -5.17 36.27 0.84
CA TYR A 136 -6.54 36.76 0.73
C TYR A 136 -7.15 36.78 -0.69
N THR A 137 -6.51 36.14 -1.67
CA THR A 137 -7.09 35.96 -3.01
C THR A 137 -7.23 34.47 -3.34
N TYR A 138 -8.42 34.06 -3.77
CA TYR A 138 -8.75 32.66 -4.00
C TYR A 138 -9.10 32.45 -5.47
N ASP A 139 -8.31 31.63 -6.17
CA ASP A 139 -8.50 31.38 -7.61
C ASP A 139 -9.49 30.23 -7.86
N SER A 140 -9.72 29.40 -6.84
CA SER A 140 -10.65 28.27 -6.85
C SER A 140 -11.12 27.95 -5.43
N VAL A 141 -12.15 27.12 -5.29
CA VAL A 141 -12.52 26.55 -3.98
C VAL A 141 -11.57 25.42 -3.63
N GLY A 142 -10.79 25.58 -2.55
CA GLY A 142 -9.91 24.53 -2.02
C GLY A 142 -10.36 23.98 -0.67
N ILE A 143 -9.44 23.32 0.02
CA ILE A 143 -9.61 22.76 1.37
C ILE A 143 -8.46 23.23 2.29
N ASN A 144 -8.56 22.92 3.59
CA ASN A 144 -7.43 23.04 4.51
C ASN A 144 -6.82 21.64 4.70
N SER A 145 -5.74 21.34 3.98
CA SER A 145 -5.04 20.05 4.05
C SER A 145 -3.54 20.27 3.93
N ARG A 146 -2.97 20.84 4.99
CA ARG A 146 -1.55 21.24 5.06
C ARG A 146 -0.80 20.29 6.00
N LEU A 147 0.51 20.21 5.80
CA LEU A 147 1.41 19.53 6.73
C LEU A 147 1.95 20.56 7.72
N ASP A 148 1.73 20.33 9.01
CA ASP A 148 2.22 21.21 10.07
C ASP A 148 3.74 21.30 10.06
N ALA A 149 4.28 22.49 10.32
CA ALA A 149 5.73 22.72 10.34
C ALA A 149 6.45 21.82 11.37
N MET A 150 5.79 21.53 12.50
CA MET A 150 6.31 20.58 13.50
C MET A 150 6.46 19.17 12.92
N GLN A 151 5.43 18.68 12.22
CA GLN A 151 5.44 17.36 11.59
C GLN A 151 6.47 17.29 10.46
N ALA A 152 6.58 18.36 9.66
CA ALA A 152 7.62 18.50 8.63
C ALA A 152 9.03 18.49 9.24
N GLY A 153 9.25 19.14 10.39
CA GLY A 153 10.51 19.11 11.12
C GLY A 153 10.90 17.71 11.57
N ILE A 154 9.95 16.94 12.12
CA ILE A 154 10.15 15.53 12.50
C ILE A 154 10.51 14.69 11.27
N LEU A 155 9.77 14.84 10.17
CA LEU A 155 10.03 14.12 8.93
C LEU A 155 11.41 14.44 8.34
N ASN A 156 11.85 15.69 8.40
CA ASN A 156 13.17 16.11 7.94
C ASN A 156 14.33 15.46 8.71
N VAL A 157 14.10 15.09 9.97
CA VAL A 157 15.05 14.26 10.74
C VAL A 157 14.95 12.81 10.29
N LYS A 158 13.76 12.21 10.32
CA LYS A 158 13.56 10.78 10.06
C LYS A 158 13.94 10.35 8.64
N ILE A 159 13.73 11.20 7.64
CA ILE A 159 14.02 10.88 6.24
C ILE A 159 15.51 10.57 6.01
N LYS A 160 16.41 11.13 6.81
CA LYS A 160 17.86 10.86 6.75
C LYS A 160 18.24 9.44 7.16
N HIS A 161 17.33 8.74 7.85
CA HIS A 161 17.55 7.39 8.38
C HIS A 161 16.69 6.34 7.67
N VAL A 162 15.83 6.75 6.73
CA VAL A 162 14.81 5.87 6.14
C VAL A 162 15.42 4.65 5.44
N ASP A 163 16.54 4.80 4.74
CA ASP A 163 17.19 3.68 4.05
C ASP A 163 17.66 2.62 5.04
N SER A 164 18.29 3.02 6.14
CA SER A 164 18.69 2.10 7.21
C SER A 164 17.49 1.40 7.85
N TYR A 165 16.38 2.10 8.04
CA TYR A 165 15.14 1.53 8.58
C TYR A 165 14.54 0.49 7.64
N LEU A 166 14.52 0.78 6.34
CA LEU A 166 14.05 -0.15 5.32
C LEU A 166 14.94 -1.39 5.24
N ASP A 167 16.25 -1.23 5.38
CA ASP A 167 17.17 -2.37 5.41
C ASP A 167 16.96 -3.26 6.63
N CYS A 168 16.69 -2.70 7.82
CA CYS A 168 16.33 -3.48 9.00
C CYS A 168 15.07 -4.32 8.76
N ARG A 169 14.01 -3.72 8.20
CA ARG A 169 12.77 -4.44 7.84
C ARG A 169 13.02 -5.56 6.85
N ARG A 170 13.87 -5.33 5.84
CA ARG A 170 14.24 -6.36 4.86
C ARG A 170 15.02 -7.52 5.49
N LYS A 171 15.94 -7.24 6.41
CA LYS A 171 16.66 -8.28 7.16
C LYS A 171 15.70 -9.11 8.01
N ALA A 172 14.79 -8.47 8.73
CA ALA A 172 13.74 -9.16 9.49
C ALA A 172 12.85 -10.03 8.59
N ALA A 173 12.41 -9.49 7.45
CA ALA A 173 11.60 -10.24 6.48
C ALA A 173 12.35 -11.45 5.90
N ALA A 174 13.65 -11.34 5.63
CA ALA A 174 14.46 -12.47 5.18
C ALA A 174 14.52 -13.58 6.23
N LYS A 175 14.63 -13.23 7.51
CA LYS A 175 14.61 -14.20 8.63
C LYS A 175 13.26 -14.86 8.78
N TYR A 176 12.16 -14.11 8.72
CA TYR A 176 10.83 -14.73 8.71
C TYR A 176 10.68 -15.71 7.55
N LYS A 177 11.10 -15.33 6.33
CA LYS A 177 11.04 -16.22 5.16
C LYS A 177 11.83 -17.50 5.38
N GLU A 178 13.04 -17.42 5.92
CA GLU A 178 13.85 -18.61 6.26
C GLU A 178 13.14 -19.49 7.28
N LYS A 179 12.69 -18.90 8.40
CA LYS A 179 12.11 -19.65 9.52
C LYS A 179 10.72 -20.23 9.23
N LEU A 180 10.00 -19.68 8.27
CA LEU A 180 8.64 -20.09 7.90
C LEU A 180 8.56 -20.83 6.55
N ALA A 181 9.70 -21.11 5.91
CA ALA A 181 9.74 -21.75 4.59
C ALA A 181 9.16 -23.18 4.56
N ASP A 182 9.17 -23.86 5.70
CA ASP A 182 8.75 -25.25 5.92
C ASP A 182 7.34 -25.38 6.50
N VAL A 183 6.53 -24.30 6.50
CA VAL A 183 5.15 -24.33 6.98
C VAL A 183 4.21 -24.32 5.77
N ASP A 184 3.74 -25.51 5.37
CA ASP A 184 2.93 -25.69 4.16
C ASP A 184 1.55 -25.03 4.24
N GLU A 185 1.03 -24.80 5.44
CA GLU A 185 -0.29 -24.19 5.69
C GLU A 185 -0.31 -22.67 5.48
N ILE A 186 0.84 -22.05 5.26
CA ILE A 186 0.95 -20.61 5.01
C ILE A 186 1.62 -20.30 3.67
N ILE A 187 1.32 -19.13 3.14
CA ILE A 187 2.02 -18.55 1.98
C ILE A 187 2.73 -17.29 2.48
N ILE A 188 4.06 -17.30 2.40
CA ILE A 188 4.90 -16.16 2.78
C ILE A 188 4.95 -15.10 1.67
N PRO A 189 5.04 -13.81 2.02
CA PRO A 189 5.08 -12.74 1.03
C PRO A 189 6.39 -12.82 0.22
N THR A 190 6.27 -12.77 -1.11
CA THR A 190 7.42 -12.79 -2.03
C THR A 190 7.76 -11.40 -2.55
N GLU A 191 9.00 -11.21 -2.99
CA GLU A 191 9.42 -9.99 -3.69
C GLU A 191 9.23 -10.22 -5.19
N GLN A 192 8.52 -9.32 -5.87
CA GLN A 192 8.38 -9.40 -7.33
C GLN A 192 9.73 -9.16 -8.02
N ASN A 193 9.98 -9.90 -9.11
CA ASN A 193 11.16 -9.66 -9.95
C ASN A 193 11.20 -8.21 -10.44
N GLY A 194 12.38 -7.59 -10.40
CA GLY A 194 12.56 -6.19 -10.76
C GLY A 194 11.97 -5.20 -9.75
N CYS A 195 11.47 -5.65 -8.59
CA CYS A 195 10.94 -4.77 -7.56
C CYS A 195 11.77 -4.85 -6.27
N ARG A 196 11.71 -3.78 -5.46
CA ARG A 196 12.29 -3.74 -4.11
C ARG A 196 11.20 -3.52 -3.07
N HIS A 197 10.93 -4.56 -2.28
CA HIS A 197 9.92 -4.58 -1.23
C HIS A 197 10.41 -3.91 0.06
N THR A 198 9.62 -3.02 0.64
CA THR A 198 9.98 -2.29 1.88
C THR A 198 9.46 -2.93 3.16
N TYR A 199 8.54 -3.90 3.05
CA TYR A 199 7.96 -4.65 4.16
C TYR A 199 7.36 -3.70 5.20
N ASN A 200 6.47 -2.81 4.73
CA ASN A 200 5.65 -2.04 5.67
C ASN A 200 4.80 -2.99 6.51
N GLN A 201 4.33 -4.08 5.88
CA GLN A 201 3.77 -5.24 6.55
C GLN A 201 4.51 -6.51 6.12
N PHE A 202 4.59 -7.49 7.02
CA PHE A 202 4.93 -8.87 6.68
C PHE A 202 3.66 -9.71 6.76
N THR A 203 2.94 -9.76 5.63
CA THR A 203 1.62 -10.38 5.54
C THR A 203 1.74 -11.78 4.97
N ILE A 204 1.43 -12.79 5.78
CA ILE A 204 1.25 -14.16 5.33
C ILE A 204 -0.20 -14.39 4.90
N ARG A 205 -0.45 -15.37 4.03
CA ARG A 205 -1.78 -15.95 3.84
C ARG A 205 -1.84 -17.27 4.60
N VAL A 206 -2.90 -17.48 5.37
CA VAL A 206 -3.17 -18.71 6.10
C VAL A 206 -4.22 -19.50 5.32
N LYS A 207 -3.88 -20.72 4.92
CA LYS A 207 -4.76 -21.60 4.12
C LYS A 207 -5.87 -22.20 5.01
N ASP A 208 -6.80 -22.89 4.34
CA ASP A 208 -7.81 -23.77 4.96
C ASP A 208 -8.71 -23.10 6.01
N GLY A 209 -8.87 -21.78 5.94
CA GLY A 209 -9.76 -21.02 6.83
C GLY A 209 -9.25 -20.88 8.27
N ARG A 210 -7.99 -21.26 8.56
CA ARG A 210 -7.44 -21.25 9.92
C ARG A 210 -6.85 -19.90 10.36
N ARG A 211 -7.08 -18.83 9.59
CA ARG A 211 -6.51 -17.48 9.85
C ARG A 211 -6.90 -16.95 11.23
N ASP A 212 -8.19 -17.00 11.56
CA ASP A 212 -8.72 -16.45 12.82
C ASP A 212 -8.30 -17.30 14.04
N GLU A 213 -8.21 -18.62 13.86
CA GLU A 213 -7.66 -19.54 14.87
C GLU A 213 -6.19 -19.23 15.15
N LEU A 214 -5.36 -19.09 14.11
CA LEU A 214 -3.96 -18.73 14.26
C LEU A 214 -3.81 -17.36 14.93
N LYS A 215 -4.61 -16.37 14.53
CA LYS A 215 -4.59 -15.04 15.17
C LYS A 215 -4.86 -15.14 16.67
N THR A 216 -5.90 -15.90 17.06
CA THR A 216 -6.25 -16.13 18.48
C THR A 216 -5.11 -16.84 19.21
N TYR A 217 -4.54 -17.88 18.62
CA TYR A 217 -3.43 -18.63 19.21
C TYR A 217 -2.18 -17.76 19.42
N LEU A 218 -1.84 -16.88 18.47
CA LEU A 218 -0.75 -15.93 18.62
C LEU A 218 -1.01 -14.94 19.77
N GLU A 219 -2.24 -14.44 19.87
CA GLU A 219 -2.66 -13.53 20.94
C GLU A 219 -2.58 -14.17 22.33
N GLU A 220 -3.03 -15.42 22.47
CA GLU A 220 -2.90 -16.22 23.70
C GLU A 220 -1.44 -16.45 24.11
N ASN A 221 -0.51 -16.44 23.15
CA ASN A 221 0.93 -16.53 23.36
C ASN A 221 1.64 -15.16 23.42
N GLY A 222 0.88 -14.06 23.55
CA GLY A 222 1.42 -12.70 23.70
C GLY A 222 2.02 -12.11 22.42
N ILE A 223 1.73 -12.68 21.25
CA ILE A 223 2.22 -12.22 19.95
C ILE A 223 1.12 -11.40 19.26
N PRO A 224 1.30 -10.07 19.10
CA PRO A 224 0.32 -9.27 18.38
C PRO A 224 0.35 -9.60 16.89
N SER A 225 -0.82 -9.65 16.27
CA SER A 225 -0.97 -9.81 14.82
C SER A 225 -2.20 -9.06 14.33
N MET A 226 -2.17 -8.60 13.08
CA MET A 226 -3.20 -7.71 12.52
C MET A 226 -3.75 -8.24 11.20
N ILE A 227 -5.03 -8.00 10.94
CA ILE A 227 -5.67 -8.32 9.68
C ILE A 227 -5.81 -7.03 8.85
N TYR A 228 -5.08 -6.95 7.75
CA TYR A 228 -5.19 -5.88 6.75
C TYR A 228 -5.65 -6.49 5.42
N TYR A 229 -6.93 -6.50 5.07
CA TYR A 229 -8.09 -6.06 5.85
C TYR A 229 -9.13 -7.19 5.91
N PRO A 230 -9.97 -7.27 6.96
CA PRO A 230 -10.88 -8.40 7.16
C PRO A 230 -12.04 -8.44 6.17
N TYR A 231 -12.35 -7.31 5.52
CA TYR A 231 -13.46 -7.19 4.60
C TYR A 231 -13.04 -6.39 3.37
N PRO A 232 -13.48 -6.81 2.17
CA PRO A 232 -13.15 -6.09 0.96
C PRO A 232 -13.99 -4.81 0.85
N ILE A 233 -13.39 -3.75 0.30
CA ILE A 233 -13.98 -2.41 0.31
C ILE A 233 -15.34 -2.34 -0.39
N HIS A 234 -15.58 -3.16 -1.43
CA HIS A 234 -16.83 -3.17 -2.18
C HIS A 234 -18.00 -3.79 -1.42
N GLN A 235 -17.75 -4.54 -0.34
CA GLN A 235 -18.78 -5.13 0.52
C GLN A 235 -19.05 -4.30 1.78
N GLN A 236 -18.26 -3.25 2.00
CA GLN A 236 -18.49 -2.33 3.11
C GLN A 236 -19.76 -1.51 2.87
N LYS A 237 -20.57 -1.34 3.92
CA LYS A 237 -21.88 -0.63 3.84
C LYS A 237 -21.79 0.71 3.10
N ALA A 238 -20.79 1.52 3.43
CA ALA A 238 -20.60 2.84 2.81
C ALA A 238 -20.41 2.77 1.28
N TYR A 239 -19.84 1.69 0.76
CA TYR A 239 -19.57 1.51 -0.67
C TYR A 239 -20.70 0.79 -1.39
N LEU A 240 -21.47 -0.08 -0.71
CA LEU A 240 -22.70 -0.66 -1.24
C LEU A 240 -23.72 0.43 -1.62
N GLU A 241 -23.81 1.48 -0.82
CA GLU A 241 -24.71 2.63 -1.03
C GLU A 241 -24.10 3.71 -1.94
N SER A 242 -22.82 3.60 -2.30
CA SER A 242 -22.10 4.57 -3.13
C SER A 242 -22.02 4.14 -4.60
N PRO A 243 -22.02 5.08 -5.57
CA PRO A 243 -21.82 4.74 -6.98
C PRO A 243 -20.46 4.06 -7.20
N HIS A 244 -20.46 2.80 -7.62
CA HIS A 244 -19.23 2.08 -7.98
C HIS A 244 -19.50 1.06 -9.09
N ARG A 245 -18.43 0.48 -9.63
CA ARG A 245 -18.49 -0.66 -10.55
C ARG A 245 -17.43 -1.68 -10.15
N VAL A 246 -17.75 -2.95 -10.31
CA VAL A 246 -16.77 -4.04 -10.26
C VAL A 246 -16.47 -4.48 -11.69
N ALA A 247 -15.19 -4.58 -12.05
CA ALA A 247 -14.75 -5.10 -13.34
C ALA A 247 -14.34 -6.57 -13.20
N GLY A 248 -15.15 -7.48 -13.74
CA GLY A 248 -14.95 -8.92 -13.58
C GLY A 248 -15.42 -9.44 -12.21
N SER A 249 -14.74 -10.45 -11.68
CA SER A 249 -14.92 -10.91 -10.30
C SER A 249 -13.83 -10.30 -9.40
N LEU A 250 -14.07 -10.30 -8.08
CA LEU A 250 -13.09 -9.89 -7.05
C LEU A 250 -12.71 -11.09 -6.18
N THR A 251 -12.61 -12.27 -6.78
CA THR A 251 -12.43 -13.55 -6.09
C THR A 251 -11.13 -13.57 -5.29
N ASN A 252 -10.04 -13.06 -5.87
CA ASN A 252 -8.75 -13.02 -5.17
C ASN A 252 -8.85 -12.06 -3.98
N THR A 253 -9.43 -10.87 -4.19
CA THR A 253 -9.66 -9.90 -3.11
C THR A 253 -10.48 -10.51 -1.95
N GLU A 254 -11.55 -11.24 -2.25
CA GLU A 254 -12.41 -11.89 -1.26
C GLU A 254 -11.71 -13.03 -0.50
N ASN A 255 -10.91 -13.85 -1.21
CA ASN A 255 -10.10 -14.89 -0.60
C ASN A 255 -9.03 -14.28 0.32
N LEU A 256 -8.32 -13.26 -0.18
CA LEU A 256 -7.28 -12.56 0.58
C LEU A 256 -7.82 -12.01 1.91
N CYS A 257 -8.99 -11.38 1.94
CA CYS A 257 -9.58 -10.89 3.19
C CYS A 257 -9.78 -11.98 4.27
N LYS A 258 -10.02 -13.22 3.85
CA LYS A 258 -10.20 -14.39 4.74
C LYS A 258 -8.87 -14.98 5.20
N GLU A 259 -7.81 -14.83 4.42
CA GLU A 259 -6.54 -15.54 4.61
C GLU A 259 -5.41 -14.68 5.16
N VAL A 260 -5.42 -13.36 4.93
CA VAL A 260 -4.28 -12.50 5.30
C VAL A 260 -4.14 -12.32 6.81
N LEU A 261 -2.90 -12.45 7.29
CA LEU A 261 -2.50 -12.13 8.66
C LEU A 261 -1.12 -11.45 8.63
N SER A 262 -1.01 -10.26 9.21
CA SER A 262 0.24 -9.50 9.31
C SER A 262 0.93 -9.78 10.63
N LEU A 263 2.16 -10.27 10.54
CA LEU A 263 3.05 -10.52 11.67
C LEU A 263 3.76 -9.23 12.10
N PRO A 264 4.29 -9.16 13.35
CA PRO A 264 5.09 -8.04 13.82
C PRO A 264 6.23 -7.70 12.85
N MET A 265 6.27 -6.44 12.40
CA MET A 265 7.26 -5.95 11.44
C MET A 265 7.60 -4.48 11.73
N HIS A 266 8.77 -4.25 12.31
CA HIS A 266 9.32 -2.93 12.61
C HIS A 266 10.86 -2.93 12.55
N THR A 267 11.47 -1.76 12.79
CA THR A 267 12.90 -1.50 12.57
C THR A 267 13.81 -2.11 13.63
N GLU A 268 13.28 -2.38 14.81
CA GLU A 268 13.97 -2.89 16.00
C GLU A 268 13.65 -4.37 16.25
N LEU A 269 13.12 -5.10 15.27
CA LEU A 269 12.71 -6.48 15.47
C LEU A 269 13.93 -7.39 15.61
N GLU A 270 14.09 -7.99 16.80
CA GLU A 270 15.21 -8.85 17.15
C GLU A 270 14.99 -10.31 16.71
N ASP A 271 16.10 -11.03 16.51
CA ASP A 271 16.09 -12.40 16.00
C ASP A 271 15.34 -13.36 16.92
N GLY A 272 15.54 -13.25 18.24
CA GLY A 272 14.83 -14.09 19.22
C GLY A 272 13.31 -13.88 19.20
N ILE A 273 12.84 -12.67 18.86
CA ILE A 273 11.42 -12.39 18.69
C ILE A 273 10.89 -13.09 17.43
N ILE A 274 11.62 -12.99 16.31
CA ILE A 274 11.26 -13.66 15.05
C ILE A 274 11.22 -15.19 15.24
N GLU A 275 12.19 -15.75 15.97
CA GLU A 275 12.25 -17.17 16.28
C GLU A 275 11.08 -17.63 17.15
N THR A 276 10.73 -16.85 18.18
CA THR A 276 9.57 -17.12 19.02
C THR A 276 8.31 -17.14 18.18
N ILE A 277 8.08 -16.11 17.35
CA ILE A 277 6.91 -16.01 16.49
C ILE A 277 6.84 -17.19 15.51
N ALA A 278 7.95 -17.51 14.85
CA ALA A 278 8.00 -18.61 13.90
C ALA A 278 7.76 -19.97 14.56
N SER A 279 8.34 -20.21 15.75
CA SER A 279 8.09 -21.44 16.53
C SER A 279 6.62 -21.54 16.93
N THR A 280 6.02 -20.47 17.44
CA THR A 280 4.61 -20.47 17.83
C THR A 280 3.70 -20.79 16.63
N ILE A 281 3.97 -20.22 15.45
CA ILE A 281 3.22 -20.55 14.22
C ILE A 281 3.38 -22.04 13.87
N LYS A 282 4.60 -22.58 13.92
CA LYS A 282 4.84 -24.01 13.66
C LYS A 282 4.10 -24.91 14.65
N ASP A 283 4.10 -24.54 15.91
CA ASP A 283 3.45 -25.32 16.98
C ASP A 283 1.92 -25.29 16.86
N PHE A 284 1.34 -24.27 16.24
CA PHE A 284 -0.08 -24.23 15.90
C PHE A 284 -0.45 -25.27 14.82
N PHE A 285 0.37 -25.41 13.78
CA PHE A 285 0.08 -26.31 12.65
C PHE A 285 0.52 -27.77 12.85
N LYS A 286 1.44 -28.04 13.78
CA LYS A 286 1.78 -29.41 14.21
C LYS A 286 0.68 -30.08 15.04
N LYS A 287 -0.28 -29.31 15.56
CA LYS A 287 -1.44 -29.78 16.32
C LYS A 287 -2.59 -30.10 15.38
#